data_AF-A0A3C1FAH7-F1
#
_entry.id   AF-A0A3C1FAH7-F1
#
_cell.length_a   1.000
_cell.length_b   1.000
_cell.length_c   1.000
_cell.angle_alpha   90.00
_cell.angle_beta   90.00
_cell.angle_gamma   90.00
#
_symmetry.space_group_name_H-M   'P 1'
#
loop_
_entity.id
_entity.type
_entity.pdbx_description
1 polymer ?
#
loop_
_entity_poly.entity_id
_entity_poly.type
_entity_poly.pdbx_seq_one_letter_code
_entity_poly.pdbx_strand_id
1 'polypeptide(L)' 'MANPLIYHKQGWIEVICGCMFSGKTEELIRRVRIALIARQKVQLFNSKIDTRYGIDSITSHNQNKVAATCV' A
#
# COMPACT_ATOMS: atom_id res chain seq x y z
N MET A 1 -9.74 -16.36 -21.38
CA MET A 1 -8.91 -16.47 -20.17
C MET A 1 -7.71 -15.54 -20.34
N ALA A 2 -7.81 -14.31 -19.85
CA ALA A 2 -6.76 -13.30 -20.00
C ALA A 2 -5.79 -13.37 -18.81
N ASN A 3 -4.50 -13.44 -19.12
CA ASN A 3 -3.41 -13.49 -18.16
C ASN A 3 -3.30 -12.12 -17.46
N PRO A 4 -3.48 -11.99 -16.12
CA PRO A 4 -3.63 -10.70 -15.46
C PRO A 4 -2.31 -9.93 -15.29
N LEU A 5 -1.19 -10.46 -15.80
CA LEU A 5 0.11 -9.79 -15.80
C LEU A 5 0.39 -9.21 -17.18
N ILE A 6 -0.45 -8.26 -17.63
CA ILE A 6 -0.09 -7.43 -18.78
C ILE A 6 1.10 -6.56 -18.34
N TYR A 7 2.29 -6.94 -18.82
CA TYR A 7 3.49 -6.09 -18.79
C TYR A 7 3.23 -4.86 -19.68
N HIS A 8 2.58 -3.84 -19.12
CA HIS A 8 2.53 -2.53 -19.75
C HIS A 8 3.93 -1.92 -19.67
N LYS A 9 4.52 -1.59 -20.82
CA LYS A 9 5.77 -0.78 -20.92
C LYS A 9 5.60 0.65 -20.38
N GLN A 10 4.47 0.99 -19.75
CA GLN A 10 4.11 2.30 -19.21
C GLN A 10 3.67 2.16 -17.75
N GLY A 11 3.87 3.22 -16.95
CA GLY A 11 3.37 3.27 -15.57
C GLY A 11 1.85 3.23 -15.52
N TRP A 12 1.28 2.66 -14.46
CA TRP A 12 -0.15 2.54 -14.26
C TRP A 12 -0.56 2.94 -12.83
N ILE A 13 -1.85 3.11 -12.62
CA ILE A 13 -2.44 3.44 -11.32
C ILE A 13 -3.35 2.29 -10.91
N GLU A 14 -3.16 1.80 -9.68
CA GLU A 14 -4.03 0.80 -9.07
C GLU A 14 -4.77 1.43 -7.89
N VAL A 15 -6.03 1.05 -7.73
CA VAL A 15 -6.87 1.55 -6.65
C VAL A 15 -7.36 0.37 -5.83
N ILE A 16 -7.09 0.40 -4.53
CA ILE A 16 -7.62 -0.56 -3.55
C ILE A 16 -8.72 0.15 -2.76
N CYS A 17 -9.98 -0.11 -3.09
CA CYS A 17 -11.16 0.50 -2.45
C CYS A 17 -12.00 -0.51 -1.67
N GLY A 18 -12.88 0.01 -0.81
CA GLY A 18 -13.78 -0.77 0.04
C GLY A 18 -14.10 -0.09 1.37
N CYS A 19 -15.08 -0.64 2.09
CA CYS A 19 -15.51 -0.17 3.41
C CYS A 19 -14.34 -0.17 4.42
N MET A 20 -14.45 0.59 5.52
CA MET A 20 -13.49 0.41 6.62
C MET A 20 -13.44 -1.06 7.06
N PHE A 21 -12.28 -1.54 7.47
CA PHE A 21 -12.02 -2.95 7.87
C PHE A 21 -12.09 -3.99 6.74
N SER A 22 -12.31 -3.60 5.48
CA SER A 22 -12.28 -4.52 4.33
C SER A 22 -10.87 -4.95 3.89
N GLY A 23 -9.84 -4.77 4.72
CA GLY A 23 -8.46 -5.21 4.43
C GLY A 23 -7.66 -4.36 3.43
N LYS A 24 -8.08 -3.11 3.15
CA LYS A 24 -7.38 -2.24 2.18
C LYS A 24 -5.91 -2.01 2.55
N THR A 25 -5.67 -1.68 3.81
CA THR A 25 -4.32 -1.39 4.31
C THR A 25 -3.47 -2.66 4.35
N GLU A 26 -4.07 -3.79 4.71
CA GLU A 26 -3.44 -5.10 4.68
C GLU A 26 -2.95 -5.47 3.27
N GLU A 27 -3.80 -5.29 2.26
CA GLU A 27 -3.44 -5.55 0.86
C GLU A 27 -2.34 -4.61 0.35
N LEU A 28 -2.42 -3.32 0.69
CA LEU A 28 -1.37 -2.35 0.36
C LEU A 28 -0.02 -2.76 0.98
N ILE A 29 0.00 -3.09 2.28
CA ILE A 29 1.20 -3.56 2.98
C ILE A 29 1.74 -4.84 2.35
N ARG A 30 0.87 -5.78 1.96
CA ARG A 30 1.27 -7.02 1.28
C ARG A 30 1.98 -6.74 -0.04
N ARG A 31 1.43 -5.84 -0.89
CA ARG A 31 2.06 -5.45 -2.17
C ARG A 31 3.41 -4.79 -1.96
N VAL A 32 3.50 -3.87 -1.00
CA VAL A 32 4.76 -3.20 -0.64
C VAL A 32 5.81 -4.20 -0.19
N ARG A 33 5.47 -5.15 0.68
CA ARG A 33 6.41 -6.19 1.13
C ARG A 33 6.95 -7.03 -0.03
N ILE A 34 6.08 -7.42 -0.97
CA ILE A 34 6.49 -8.18 -2.16
C ILE A 34 7.43 -7.34 -3.04
N ALA A 35 7.12 -6.07 -3.27
CA ALA A 35 7.97 -5.17 -4.06
C ALA A 35 9.36 -4.96 -3.42
N LEU A 36 9.42 -4.84 -2.08
CA LEU A 36 10.69 -4.75 -1.35
C LEU A 36 11.50 -6.05 -1.43
N ILE A 37 10.86 -7.22 -1.32
CA ILE A 37 11.51 -8.53 -1.52
C ILE A 37 12.08 -8.64 -2.95
N ALA A 38 11.35 -8.13 -3.93
CA ALA A 38 11.79 -8.02 -5.32
C ALA A 38 12.84 -6.91 -5.56
N ARG A 39 13.32 -6.25 -4.50
CA ARG A 39 14.31 -5.16 -4.53
C ARG A 39 13.89 -3.94 -5.36
N GLN A 40 12.59 -3.72 -5.47
CA GLN A 40 12.06 -2.51 -6.13
C GLN A 40 12.21 -1.30 -5.21
N LYS A 41 12.42 -0.12 -5.80
CA LYS A 41 12.38 1.14 -5.08
C LYS A 41 10.92 1.50 -4.82
N VAL A 42 10.54 1.61 -3.56
CA VAL A 42 9.16 1.88 -3.13
C VAL A 42 9.16 3.08 -2.19
N GLN A 43 8.18 3.96 -2.36
CA GLN A 43 7.91 5.07 -1.46
C GLN A 43 6.44 5.03 -1.05
N LEU A 44 6.18 5.12 0.26
CA LEU A 44 4.84 5.18 0.82
C LEU A 44 4.55 6.59 1.33
N PHE A 45 3.30 7.01 1.17
CA PHE A 45 2.81 8.29 1.63
C PHE A 45 1.54 8.11 2.44
N ASN A 46 1.42 8.85 3.54
CA ASN A 46 0.19 8.95 4.32
C ASN A 46 -0.22 10.43 4.43
N SER A 47 -1.50 10.71 4.66
CA SER A 47 -1.98 12.07 4.88
C SER A 47 -1.75 12.51 6.32
N LYS A 48 -1.36 13.78 6.53
CA LYS A 48 -1.28 14.42 7.85
C LYS A 48 -2.57 14.38 8.67
N ILE A 49 -3.71 14.25 8.00
CA ILE A 49 -5.02 14.21 8.66
C ILE A 49 -5.27 12.82 9.27
N ASP A 50 -4.64 11.76 8.76
CA ASP A 50 -4.83 10.40 9.27
C ASP A 50 -3.91 10.12 10.47
N THR A 51 -4.42 10.42 11.67
CA THR A 51 -3.69 10.27 12.94
C THR A 51 -4.04 9.02 13.73
N ARG A 52 -4.93 8.17 13.21
CA ARG A 52 -5.56 7.05 13.96
C ARG A 52 -4.56 6.03 14.51
N TYR A 53 -3.43 5.85 13.84
CA TYR A 53 -2.39 4.88 14.20
C TYR A 53 -0.96 5.45 14.12
N GLY A 54 -0.83 6.77 14.20
CA GLY A 54 0.42 7.51 14.06
C GLY A 54 0.59 8.17 12.68
N ILE A 55 1.40 9.24 12.67
CA ILE A 55 1.53 10.17 11.54
C ILE A 55 2.50 9.62 10.45
N ASP A 56 3.58 8.97 10.88
CA ASP A 56 4.70 8.56 9.99
C ASP A 56 4.62 7.11 9.52
N SER A 57 3.40 6.58 9.41
CA SER A 57 3.21 5.17 9.08
C SER A 57 1.84 4.85 8.53
N ILE A 58 1.80 3.81 7.72
CA ILE A 58 0.56 3.14 7.33
C ILE A 58 0.42 1.89 8.20
N THR A 59 -0.67 1.85 8.96
CA THR A 59 -0.94 0.79 9.93
C THR A 59 -2.28 0.13 9.62
N SER A 60 -2.25 -1.20 9.55
CA SER A 60 -3.39 -2.09 9.37
C SER A 60 -4.11 -2.32 10.70
N HIS A 61 -5.37 -2.74 10.68
CA HIS A 61 -6.10 -3.02 11.92
C HIS A 61 -5.48 -4.19 12.70
N ASN A 62 -4.88 -5.15 11.97
CA ASN A 62 -4.11 -6.26 12.54
C ASN A 62 -2.69 -5.85 12.97
N GLN A 63 -2.47 -4.55 13.25
CA GLN A 63 -1.22 -3.97 13.76
C GLN A 63 0.00 -4.16 12.85
N ASN A 64 -0.20 -4.56 11.59
CA ASN A 64 0.89 -4.54 10.61
C ASN A 64 1.21 -3.08 10.27
N LYS A 65 2.48 -2.73 10.34
CA LYS A 65 2.94 -1.35 10.16
C LYS A 65 4.05 -1.28 9.11
N VAL A 66 4.02 -0.24 8.30
CA VAL A 66 5.10 0.14 7.38
C VAL A 66 5.33 1.65 7.51
N ALA A 67 6.60 2.06 7.52
CA ALA A 67 6.97 3.48 7.56
C ALA A 67 6.46 4.19 6.29
N ALA A 68 5.95 5.41 6.46
CA ALA A 68 5.45 6.22 5.37
C ALA A 68 5.81 7.68 5.60
N THR A 69 6.08 8.41 4.52
CA THR A 69 6.29 9.85 4.60
C THR A 69 4.93 10.54 4.72
N CYS A 70 4.76 11.33 5.77
CA CYS A 70 3.54 12.10 5.95
C CYS A 70 3.54 13.33 5.05
N VAL A 71 2.49 13.51 4.25
CA VAL A 71 2.31 14.63 3.30
C VAL A 71 1.08 15.46 3.61
#